data_AF-A0A9D8BFE3-F1
#
_entry.id   AF-A0A9D8BFE3-F1
#
_cell.length_a   1.000
_cell.length_b   1.000
_cell.length_c   1.000
_cell.angle_alpha   90.00
_cell.angle_beta   90.00
_cell.angle_gamma   90.00
#
_symmetry.space_group_name_H-M   'P 1'
#
loop_
_entity.id
_entity.type
_entity.pdbx_description
1 polymer ?
#
loop_
_entity_poly.entity_id
_entity_poly.type
_entity_poly.pdbx_seq_one_letter_code
_entity_poly.pdbx_strand_id
1 'polypeptide(L)'
;MTARVNPIQPLHPPYYHREYSNDIDAADSSVYKRAALVALPFLSLYKPLSLPLSLGMGSTRVYTLFCQLLQDIPSKNFKTISFDVLQTTLATAALASTIFYHPLGVLITTSQDIVIELNHLRHTLLQRDWEGSFLSLTKVMSHSLYLALVCRGGLELAILSLTLQATTLLLSSREEFKQGHLLEACGNLLMAATRMHQGYSQIKLLQRQKEINRSIRQVLVGELHEKWQFPSDHLPVGIEVNGVKIISWNVLNNAYMEWVTTKDSQGLNHSMISDLDKVIQPNGLTQRDLLIANRVASMTASAHVVALQECGSPFLEALQKKLPSHWRMVKSFETPRVDQDVLLFDTSKLTYHAHLSEVPQNVYPSVSGRAVQNAFFSGKSNNFRVINAHIPGDPHLPVKEEFAKYVRDQHCDNQVTVALGDNNFERGEMQRAYEKMGFSDFSLHSPWKSNIDPYSKHSKAIDHLFVAGDHVSRDLKPDEVLQKGNLQETLDLLNKPASTP
;
A
#
# COMPACT_ATOMS: atom_id res chain seq x y z
N MET A 1 -10.15 11.83 -22.42
CA MET A 1 -11.25 11.10 -21.75
C MET A 1 -10.70 10.47 -20.47
N THR A 2 -10.99 11.01 -19.28
CA THR A 2 -10.68 10.32 -18.03
C THR A 2 -11.60 9.12 -17.92
N ALA A 3 -11.09 7.92 -18.21
CA ALA A 3 -11.79 6.69 -17.87
C ALA A 3 -12.02 6.73 -16.34
N ARG A 4 -13.22 7.11 -15.91
CA ARG A 4 -13.66 6.82 -14.54
C ARG A 4 -13.70 5.31 -14.47
N VAL A 5 -12.65 4.72 -13.91
CA VAL A 5 -12.71 3.35 -13.42
C VAL A 5 -13.81 3.39 -12.39
N ASN A 6 -15.02 2.99 -12.80
CA ASN A 6 -16.11 2.83 -11.85
C ASN A 6 -15.57 1.88 -10.78
N PRO A 7 -15.62 2.26 -9.50
CA PRO A 7 -15.22 1.35 -8.44
C PRO A 7 -15.94 0.04 -8.71
N ILE A 8 -15.21 -1.07 -8.73
CA ILE A 8 -15.78 -2.41 -8.87
C ILE A 8 -16.77 -2.53 -7.71
N GLN A 9 -18.03 -2.18 -7.95
CA GLN A 9 -19.07 -2.36 -6.98
C GLN A 9 -19.16 -3.88 -6.83
N PRO A 10 -19.01 -4.43 -5.62
CA PRO A 10 -19.39 -5.81 -5.40
C PRO A 10 -20.84 -5.90 -5.85
N LEU A 11 -21.08 -6.60 -6.97
CA LEU A 11 -22.34 -6.57 -7.72
C LEU A 11 -23.55 -6.85 -6.83
N HIS A 12 -23.37 -7.55 -5.71
CA HIS A 12 -24.31 -7.65 -4.61
C HIS A 12 -23.56 -7.79 -3.28
N PRO A 13 -24.01 -7.18 -2.16
CA PRO A 13 -23.47 -7.46 -0.83
C PRO A 13 -23.59 -8.96 -0.61
N PRO A 14 -22.47 -9.66 -0.36
CA PRO A 14 -22.38 -11.04 -0.80
C PRO A 14 -23.32 -11.97 -0.01
N TYR A 15 -23.67 -11.67 1.25
CA TYR A 15 -24.53 -12.57 2.04
C TYR A 15 -25.29 -11.86 3.17
N TYR A 16 -26.57 -12.20 3.32
CA TYR A 16 -27.40 -11.86 4.48
C TYR A 16 -27.32 -12.98 5.52
N HIS A 17 -27.14 -12.64 6.80
CA HIS A 17 -27.26 -13.58 7.91
C HIS A 17 -28.55 -13.29 8.67
N ARG A 18 -29.54 -14.19 8.56
CA ARG A 18 -30.81 -14.11 9.28
C ARG A 18 -30.79 -15.07 10.46
N GLU A 19 -31.24 -14.61 11.62
CA GLU A 19 -31.43 -15.46 12.79
C GLU A 19 -32.82 -16.13 12.74
N TYR A 20 -32.86 -17.36 12.22
CA TYR A 20 -34.10 -18.11 11.98
C TYR A 20 -34.77 -18.64 13.27
N SER A 21 -34.04 -18.70 14.38
CA SER A 21 -34.59 -19.08 15.69
C SER A 21 -35.67 -18.11 16.18
N ASN A 22 -35.63 -16.84 15.75
CA ASN A 22 -36.66 -15.86 16.07
C ASN A 22 -37.96 -16.07 15.26
N ASP A 23 -37.93 -16.91 14.23
CA ASP A 23 -39.06 -17.10 13.29
C ASP A 23 -39.87 -18.36 13.59
N ILE A 24 -39.26 -19.34 14.27
CA ILE A 24 -39.83 -20.68 14.50
C ILE A 24 -39.82 -20.95 16.00
N ASP A 25 -40.98 -21.29 16.56
CA ASP A 25 -41.14 -21.62 17.97
C ASP A 25 -40.17 -22.74 18.41
N ALA A 26 -39.41 -22.54 19.48
CA ALA A 26 -38.43 -23.50 19.97
C ALA A 26 -39.06 -24.64 20.80
N ALA A 27 -40.34 -24.55 21.16
CA ALA A 27 -40.97 -25.40 22.17
C ALA A 27 -41.14 -26.89 21.80
N ASP A 28 -40.95 -27.28 20.52
CA ASP A 28 -41.16 -28.65 20.06
C ASP A 28 -39.87 -29.26 19.48
N SER A 29 -39.15 -30.03 20.29
CA SER A 29 -37.74 -30.42 20.13
C SER A 29 -37.54 -31.66 19.24
N SER A 30 -38.27 -31.79 18.14
CA SER A 30 -37.99 -32.87 17.19
C SER A 30 -36.61 -32.65 16.54
N VAL A 31 -35.81 -33.71 16.44
CA VAL A 31 -34.47 -33.67 15.81
C VAL A 31 -34.55 -33.14 14.37
N TYR A 32 -35.65 -33.43 13.65
CA TYR A 32 -35.88 -32.95 12.29
C TYR A 32 -36.00 -31.43 12.20
N LYS A 33 -36.71 -30.80 13.15
CA LYS A 33 -36.87 -29.34 13.20
C LYS A 33 -35.54 -28.65 13.49
N ARG A 34 -34.77 -29.19 14.44
CA ARG A 34 -33.42 -28.72 14.77
C ARG A 34 -32.47 -28.83 13.58
N ALA A 35 -32.50 -29.97 12.88
CA ALA A 35 -31.72 -30.17 11.67
C ALA A 35 -32.11 -29.18 10.55
N ALA A 36 -33.40 -28.92 10.37
CA ALA A 36 -33.87 -27.92 9.41
C ALA A 36 -33.39 -26.50 9.77
N LEU A 37 -33.48 -26.11 11.05
CA LEU A 37 -32.99 -24.81 11.55
C LEU A 37 -31.50 -24.62 11.30
N VAL A 38 -30.70 -25.67 11.52
CA VAL A 38 -29.26 -25.64 11.25
C VAL A 38 -28.96 -25.59 9.75
N ALA A 39 -29.77 -26.24 8.91
CA ALA A 39 -29.57 -26.25 7.45
C ALA A 39 -29.96 -24.93 6.78
N LEU A 40 -30.98 -24.21 7.29
CA LEU A 40 -31.52 -22.98 6.69
C LEU A 40 -30.44 -21.90 6.40
N PRO A 41 -29.53 -21.57 7.34
CA PRO A 41 -28.42 -20.66 7.07
C PRO A 41 -27.53 -21.05 5.89
N PHE A 42 -27.34 -22.35 5.63
CA PHE A 42 -26.52 -22.82 4.51
C PHE A 42 -27.29 -22.78 3.19
N LEU A 43 -28.56 -23.17 3.21
CA LEU A 43 -29.43 -23.10 2.04
C LEU A 43 -29.62 -21.66 1.57
N SER A 44 -29.66 -20.69 2.50
CA SER A 44 -29.77 -19.27 2.16
C SER A 44 -28.52 -18.69 1.49
N LEU A 45 -27.35 -19.35 1.60
CA LEU A 45 -26.15 -18.99 0.84
C LEU A 45 -26.29 -19.31 -0.65
N TYR A 46 -27.19 -20.22 -1.02
CA TYR A 46 -27.44 -20.58 -2.41
C TYR A 46 -28.42 -19.58 -3.03
N LYS A 47 -27.93 -18.71 -3.92
CA LYS A 47 -28.68 -17.58 -4.50
C LYS A 47 -30.07 -17.94 -5.05
N PRO A 48 -30.29 -19.06 -5.77
CA PRO A 48 -31.63 -19.41 -6.25
C PRO A 48 -32.65 -19.66 -5.13
N LEU A 49 -32.20 -20.03 -3.93
CA LEU A 49 -33.06 -20.28 -2.78
C LEU A 49 -33.19 -19.08 -1.84
N SER A 50 -32.33 -18.06 -1.96
CA SER A 50 -32.31 -16.95 -0.99
C SER A 50 -33.63 -16.18 -0.97
N LEU A 51 -34.21 -15.86 -2.13
CA LEU A 51 -35.48 -15.14 -2.21
C LEU A 51 -36.67 -16.01 -1.73
N PRO A 52 -36.89 -17.25 -2.22
CA PRO A 52 -37.94 -18.11 -1.69
C PRO A 52 -37.85 -18.33 -0.18
N LEU A 53 -36.65 -18.57 0.35
CA LEU A 53 -36.43 -18.72 1.79
C LEU A 53 -36.73 -17.42 2.55
N SER A 54 -36.32 -16.27 2.01
CA SER A 54 -36.60 -14.97 2.63
C SER A 54 -38.11 -14.68 2.69
N LEU A 55 -38.86 -14.98 1.62
CA LEU A 55 -40.32 -14.84 1.57
C LEU A 55 -41.03 -15.83 2.48
N GLY A 56 -40.61 -17.10 2.49
CA GLY A 56 -41.16 -18.14 3.35
C GLY A 56 -40.97 -17.78 4.82
N MET A 57 -39.73 -17.49 5.22
CA MET A 57 -39.42 -17.12 6.60
C MET A 57 -39.99 -15.76 6.99
N GLY A 58 -40.10 -14.81 6.06
CA GLY A 58 -40.79 -13.54 6.28
C GLY A 58 -42.28 -13.75 6.58
N SER A 59 -42.95 -14.60 5.81
CA SER A 59 -44.35 -14.98 6.05
C SER A 59 -44.53 -15.67 7.41
N THR A 60 -43.64 -16.61 7.76
CA THR A 60 -43.67 -17.26 9.09
C THR A 60 -43.50 -16.24 10.21
N ARG A 61 -42.55 -15.31 10.09
CA ARG A 61 -42.34 -14.24 11.08
C ARG A 61 -43.59 -13.38 11.27
N VAL A 62 -44.20 -12.92 10.17
CA VAL A 62 -45.45 -12.13 10.23
C VAL A 62 -46.55 -12.90 10.93
N TYR A 63 -46.73 -14.19 10.59
CA TYR A 63 -47.72 -15.04 11.20
C TYR A 63 -47.47 -15.22 12.71
N THR A 64 -46.25 -15.57 13.11
CA THR A 64 -45.89 -15.78 14.52
C THR A 64 -46.09 -14.51 15.35
N LEU A 65 -45.63 -13.36 14.86
CA LEU A 65 -45.79 -12.07 15.56
C LEU A 65 -47.26 -11.64 15.64
N PHE A 66 -48.05 -11.90 14.60
CA PHE A 66 -49.48 -11.61 14.61
C PHE A 66 -50.22 -12.50 15.63
N CYS A 67 -49.89 -13.79 15.69
CA CYS A 67 -50.45 -14.69 16.71
C CYS A 67 -50.08 -14.25 18.13
N GLN A 68 -48.82 -13.85 18.37
CA GLN A 68 -48.36 -13.31 19.65
C GLN A 68 -49.16 -12.05 20.03
N LEU A 69 -49.29 -11.10 19.10
CA LEU A 69 -50.10 -9.89 19.30
C LEU A 69 -51.55 -10.22 19.70
N LEU A 70 -52.18 -11.21 19.04
CA LEU A 70 -53.54 -11.64 19.40
C LEU A 70 -53.63 -12.25 20.81
N GLN A 71 -52.58 -12.96 21.25
CA GLN A 71 -52.50 -13.54 22.59
C GLN A 71 -52.25 -12.48 23.67
N ASP A 72 -51.53 -11.40 23.35
CA ASP A 72 -51.21 -10.33 24.31
C ASP A 72 -52.33 -9.30 24.48
N ILE A 73 -53.25 -9.16 23.51
CA ILE A 73 -54.42 -8.27 23.62
C ILE A 73 -55.25 -8.53 24.89
N PRO A 74 -55.61 -9.79 25.25
CA PRO A 74 -56.29 -10.12 26.50
C PRO A 74 -55.57 -9.66 27.78
N SER A 75 -54.24 -9.55 27.78
CA SER A 75 -53.45 -9.18 28.96
C SER A 75 -53.65 -7.72 29.40
N LYS A 76 -54.15 -6.86 28.50
CA LYS A 76 -54.30 -5.40 28.68
C LYS A 76 -53.00 -4.67 29.02
N ASN A 77 -51.83 -5.28 28.80
CA ASN A 77 -50.54 -4.62 28.97
C ASN A 77 -50.21 -3.76 27.72
N PHE A 78 -50.63 -2.50 27.72
CA PHE A 78 -50.46 -1.59 26.59
C PHE A 78 -49.03 -1.45 26.09
N LYS A 79 -48.03 -1.57 26.98
CA LYS A 79 -46.62 -1.48 26.59
C LYS A 79 -46.21 -2.67 25.73
N THR A 80 -46.55 -3.89 26.15
CA THR A 80 -46.30 -5.11 25.39
C THR A 80 -47.03 -5.07 24.05
N ILE A 81 -48.34 -4.81 24.08
CA ILE A 81 -49.19 -4.71 22.88
C ILE A 81 -48.62 -3.70 21.88
N SER A 82 -48.19 -2.51 22.33
CA SER A 82 -47.63 -1.48 21.43
C SER A 82 -46.33 -1.93 20.74
N PHE A 83 -45.51 -2.72 21.44
CA PHE A 83 -44.27 -3.27 20.90
C PHE A 83 -44.57 -4.38 19.89
N ASP A 84 -45.52 -5.26 20.17
CA ASP A 84 -45.90 -6.35 19.25
C ASP A 84 -46.58 -5.81 17.98
N VAL A 85 -47.38 -4.75 18.10
CA VAL A 85 -47.91 -4.01 16.94
C VAL A 85 -46.77 -3.47 16.09
N LEU A 86 -45.76 -2.83 16.69
CA LEU A 86 -44.61 -2.31 15.95
C LEU A 86 -43.83 -3.43 15.25
N GLN A 87 -43.55 -4.53 15.94
CA GLN A 87 -42.83 -5.67 15.36
C GLN A 87 -43.60 -6.33 14.21
N THR A 88 -44.91 -6.56 14.40
CA THR A 88 -45.78 -7.12 13.35
C THR A 88 -45.83 -6.20 12.14
N THR A 89 -45.91 -4.88 12.36
CA THR A 89 -45.89 -3.87 11.29
C THR A 89 -44.58 -3.89 10.53
N LEU A 90 -43.43 -3.88 11.22
CA LEU A 90 -42.10 -3.94 10.61
C LEU A 90 -41.89 -5.24 9.84
N ALA A 91 -42.30 -6.38 10.37
CA ALA A 91 -42.21 -7.66 9.68
C ALA A 91 -43.08 -7.70 8.42
N THR A 92 -44.30 -7.15 8.49
CA THR A 92 -45.20 -7.04 7.33
C THR A 92 -44.61 -6.12 6.26
N ALA A 93 -44.08 -4.97 6.67
CA ALA A 93 -43.40 -4.03 5.78
C ALA A 93 -42.14 -4.65 5.15
N ALA A 94 -41.36 -5.41 5.91
CA ALA A 94 -40.19 -6.12 5.42
C ALA A 94 -40.56 -7.20 4.40
N LEU A 95 -41.62 -7.99 4.65
CA LEU A 95 -42.12 -9.00 3.73
C LEU A 95 -42.63 -8.36 2.43
N ALA A 96 -43.48 -7.34 2.53
CA ALA A 96 -43.97 -6.59 1.37
C ALA A 96 -42.80 -5.99 0.57
N SER A 97 -41.84 -5.37 1.26
CA SER A 97 -40.63 -4.83 0.62
C SER A 97 -39.78 -5.92 -0.02
N THR A 98 -39.73 -7.12 0.54
CA THR A 98 -39.01 -8.26 -0.06
C THR A 98 -39.61 -8.68 -1.40
N ILE A 99 -40.94 -8.63 -1.53
CA ILE A 99 -41.67 -8.93 -2.77
C ILE A 99 -41.35 -7.90 -3.85
N PHE A 100 -41.39 -6.61 -3.51
CA PHE A 100 -41.18 -5.53 -4.49
C PHE A 100 -39.70 -5.24 -4.77
N TYR A 101 -38.86 -5.33 -3.75
CA TYR A 101 -37.44 -5.03 -3.81
C TYR A 101 -36.66 -5.71 -2.68
N HIS A 102 -36.22 -6.95 -2.94
CA HIS A 102 -35.53 -7.82 -1.98
C HIS A 102 -34.48 -7.12 -1.08
N PRO A 103 -33.57 -6.26 -1.59
CA PRO A 103 -32.60 -5.56 -0.73
C PRO A 103 -33.23 -4.67 0.33
N LEU A 104 -34.33 -3.98 0.02
CA LEU A 104 -35.04 -3.15 1.00
C LEU A 104 -35.70 -4.00 2.08
N GLY A 105 -36.28 -5.14 1.72
CA GLY A 105 -36.79 -6.11 2.68
C GLY A 105 -35.71 -6.58 3.67
N VAL A 106 -34.50 -6.85 3.17
CA VAL A 106 -33.34 -7.19 4.01
C VAL A 106 -32.92 -6.05 4.93
N LEU A 107 -32.89 -4.80 4.44
CA LEU A 107 -32.57 -3.62 5.26
C LEU A 107 -33.56 -3.45 6.43
N ILE A 108 -34.87 -3.58 6.16
CA ILE A 108 -35.92 -3.45 7.18
C ILE A 108 -35.82 -4.60 8.18
N THR A 109 -35.64 -5.84 7.72
CA THR A 109 -35.51 -7.01 8.59
C THR A 109 -34.28 -6.89 9.50
N THR A 110 -33.13 -6.49 8.95
CA THR A 110 -31.89 -6.27 9.73
C THR A 110 -32.08 -5.17 10.77
N SER A 111 -32.80 -4.09 10.41
CA SER A 111 -33.10 -2.99 11.33
C SER A 111 -34.01 -3.46 12.47
N GLN A 112 -35.00 -4.31 12.17
CA GLN A 112 -35.84 -4.94 13.18
C GLN A 112 -35.02 -5.83 14.11
N ASP A 113 -34.11 -6.65 13.57
CA ASP A 113 -33.24 -7.54 14.36
C ASP A 113 -32.31 -6.73 15.28
N ILE A 114 -31.81 -5.55 14.85
CA ILE A 114 -31.07 -4.63 15.72
C ILE A 114 -31.92 -4.16 16.91
N VAL A 115 -33.19 -3.78 16.66
CA VAL A 115 -34.09 -3.32 17.74
C VAL A 115 -34.37 -4.44 18.75
N ILE A 116 -34.57 -5.67 18.27
CA ILE A 116 -34.77 -6.84 19.12
C ILE A 116 -33.53 -7.08 20.00
N GLU A 117 -32.34 -7.10 19.39
CA GLU A 117 -31.09 -7.34 20.12
C GLU A 117 -30.72 -6.20 21.08
N LEU A 118 -31.07 -4.95 20.78
CA LEU A 118 -30.91 -3.84 21.72
C LEU A 118 -31.82 -4.00 22.94
N ASN A 119 -33.04 -4.49 22.76
CA ASN A 119 -33.93 -4.78 23.87
C ASN A 119 -33.42 -5.96 24.70
N HIS A 120 -32.88 -7.00 24.06
CA HIS A 120 -32.26 -8.13 24.74
C HIS A 120 -31.02 -7.70 25.53
N LEU A 121 -30.13 -6.92 24.92
CA LEU A 121 -28.96 -6.32 25.55
C LEU A 121 -29.33 -5.50 26.79
N ARG A 122 -30.38 -4.67 26.70
CA ARG A 122 -30.87 -3.91 27.85
C ARG A 122 -31.29 -4.84 28.99
N HIS A 123 -32.00 -5.92 28.66
CA HIS A 123 -32.49 -6.86 29.66
C HIS A 123 -31.36 -7.63 30.35
N THR A 124 -30.40 -8.15 29.58
CA THR A 124 -29.23 -8.89 30.11
C THR A 124 -28.34 -7.97 30.95
N LEU A 125 -28.15 -6.72 30.56
CA LEU A 125 -27.44 -5.71 31.37
C LEU A 125 -28.14 -5.45 32.70
N LEU A 126 -29.48 -5.33 32.72
CA LEU A 126 -30.24 -5.16 33.97
C LEU A 126 -30.14 -6.38 34.88
N GLN A 127 -30.03 -7.58 34.31
CA GLN A 127 -29.83 -8.83 35.04
C GLN A 127 -28.37 -9.08 35.45
N ARG A 128 -27.43 -8.20 35.03
CA ARG A 128 -25.97 -8.37 35.21
C ARG A 128 -25.42 -9.65 34.56
N ASP A 129 -26.09 -10.13 33.51
CA ASP A 129 -25.57 -11.21 32.67
C ASP A 129 -24.60 -10.61 31.64
N TRP A 130 -23.32 -10.56 32.01
CA TRP A 130 -22.27 -9.99 31.17
C TRP A 130 -21.99 -10.79 29.90
N GLU A 131 -22.17 -12.12 29.95
CA GLU A 131 -21.92 -13.00 28.80
C GLU A 131 -23.03 -12.82 27.76
N GLY A 132 -24.30 -12.84 28.19
CA GLY A 132 -25.44 -12.52 27.32
C GLY A 132 -25.38 -11.08 26.78
N SER A 133 -25.00 -10.12 27.61
CA SER A 133 -24.81 -8.72 27.17
C SER A 133 -23.74 -8.60 26.09
N PHE A 134 -22.60 -9.28 26.25
CA PHE A 134 -21.52 -9.26 25.26
C PHE A 134 -21.95 -9.90 23.92
N LEU A 135 -22.68 -11.02 23.98
CA LEU A 135 -23.22 -11.68 22.79
C LEU A 135 -24.19 -10.76 22.03
N SER A 136 -25.17 -10.16 22.71
CA SER A 136 -26.11 -9.23 22.07
C SER A 136 -25.43 -7.99 21.51
N LEU A 137 -24.45 -7.42 22.21
CA LEU A 137 -23.68 -6.28 21.69
C LEU A 137 -22.96 -6.66 20.38
N THR A 138 -22.34 -7.85 20.34
CA THR A 138 -21.66 -8.36 19.14
C THR A 138 -22.63 -8.53 17.98
N LYS A 139 -23.84 -9.07 18.23
CA LYS A 139 -24.92 -9.17 17.23
C LYS A 139 -25.37 -7.80 16.71
N VAL A 140 -25.61 -6.82 17.59
CA VAL A 140 -25.98 -5.45 17.21
C VAL A 140 -24.91 -4.84 16.30
N MET A 141 -23.63 -4.95 16.67
CA MET A 141 -22.53 -4.45 15.86
C MET A 141 -22.43 -5.19 14.51
N SER A 142 -22.64 -6.51 14.51
CA SER A 142 -22.65 -7.35 13.30
C SER A 142 -23.72 -6.91 12.31
N HIS A 143 -24.96 -6.75 12.77
CA HIS A 143 -26.08 -6.27 11.96
C HIS A 143 -25.87 -4.82 11.50
N SER A 144 -25.30 -3.96 12.35
CA SER A 144 -25.02 -2.56 11.99
C SER A 144 -23.94 -2.44 10.91
N LEU A 145 -22.86 -3.23 11.00
CA LEU A 145 -21.83 -3.30 9.96
C LEU A 145 -22.39 -3.87 8.65
N TYR A 146 -23.27 -4.87 8.73
CA TYR A 146 -23.94 -5.41 7.56
C TYR A 146 -24.83 -4.35 6.90
N LEU A 147 -25.61 -3.59 7.69
CA LEU A 147 -26.43 -2.49 7.19
C LEU A 147 -25.56 -1.41 6.50
N ALA A 148 -24.46 -1.02 7.14
CA ALA A 148 -23.49 -0.08 6.58
C ALA A 148 -22.89 -0.60 5.25
N LEU A 149 -22.57 -1.90 5.19
CA LEU A 149 -22.10 -2.55 3.97
C LEU A 149 -23.14 -2.52 2.85
N VAL A 150 -24.42 -2.79 3.13
CA VAL A 150 -25.49 -2.74 2.11
C VAL A 150 -25.70 -1.31 1.61
N CYS A 151 -25.67 -0.31 2.51
CA CYS A 151 -25.90 1.09 2.15
C CYS A 151 -24.71 1.75 1.42
N ARG A 152 -23.47 1.47 1.84
CA ARG A 152 -22.27 2.15 1.33
C ARG A 152 -21.45 1.30 0.36
N GLY A 153 -21.51 -0.02 0.50
CA GLY A 153 -20.56 -0.94 -0.14
C GLY A 153 -19.14 -0.81 0.44
N GLY A 154 -18.19 -1.47 -0.21
CA GLY A 154 -16.76 -1.39 0.14
C GLY A 154 -16.20 -2.71 0.67
N LEU A 155 -14.97 -3.02 0.26
CA LEU A 155 -14.31 -4.27 0.62
C LEU A 155 -13.93 -4.30 2.11
N GLU A 156 -13.52 -3.15 2.66
CA GLU A 156 -13.16 -3.01 4.07
C GLU A 156 -14.37 -3.28 4.98
N LEU A 157 -15.53 -2.70 4.67
CA LEU A 157 -16.78 -2.95 5.39
C LEU A 157 -17.22 -4.41 5.26
N ALA A 158 -17.01 -5.03 4.09
CA ALA A 158 -17.32 -6.44 3.88
C ALA A 158 -16.46 -7.35 4.75
N ILE A 159 -15.15 -7.10 4.82
CA ILE A 159 -14.22 -7.83 5.66
C ILE A 159 -14.61 -7.69 7.13
N LEU A 160 -14.82 -6.46 7.61
CA LEU A 160 -15.22 -6.20 8.99
C LEU A 160 -16.54 -6.87 9.36
N SER A 161 -17.56 -6.78 8.50
CA SER A 161 -18.85 -7.44 8.72
C SER A 161 -18.71 -8.96 8.79
N LEU A 162 -17.97 -9.59 7.87
CA LEU A 162 -17.77 -11.04 7.85
C LEU A 162 -16.97 -11.55 9.06
N THR A 163 -15.94 -10.81 9.48
CA THR A 163 -15.17 -11.13 10.68
C THR A 163 -16.04 -11.07 11.93
N LEU A 164 -16.90 -10.06 12.05
CA LEU A 164 -17.77 -9.92 13.20
C LEU A 164 -18.90 -10.96 13.21
N GLN A 165 -19.45 -11.32 12.05
CA GLN A 165 -20.39 -12.43 11.91
C GLN A 165 -19.74 -13.77 12.32
N ALA A 166 -18.53 -14.06 11.85
CA ALA A 166 -17.79 -15.26 12.25
C ALA A 166 -17.56 -15.30 13.77
N THR A 167 -17.20 -14.16 14.37
CA THR A 167 -17.01 -14.04 15.83
C THR A 167 -18.31 -14.32 16.57
N THR A 168 -19.42 -13.72 16.12
CA THR A 168 -20.75 -13.94 16.71
C THR A 168 -21.12 -15.43 16.67
N LEU A 169 -20.91 -16.09 15.54
CA LEU A 169 -21.20 -17.53 15.37
C LEU A 169 -20.32 -18.42 16.23
N LEU A 170 -19.06 -18.07 16.45
CA LEU A 170 -18.18 -18.81 17.37
C LEU A 170 -18.65 -18.67 18.83
N LEU A 171 -19.11 -17.49 19.23
CA LEU A 171 -19.69 -17.27 20.56
C LEU A 171 -20.99 -18.07 20.72
N SER A 172 -21.90 -18.00 19.73
CA SER A 172 -23.13 -18.81 19.72
C SER A 172 -22.82 -20.31 19.77
N SER A 173 -21.84 -20.79 19.00
CA SER A 173 -21.42 -22.19 19.01
C SER A 173 -20.98 -22.65 20.40
N ARG A 174 -20.21 -21.81 21.12
CA ARG A 174 -19.79 -22.09 22.50
C ARG A 174 -20.98 -22.18 23.45
N GLU A 175 -21.96 -21.28 23.35
CA GLU A 175 -23.15 -21.32 24.20
C GLU A 175 -24.01 -22.56 23.93
N GLU A 176 -24.21 -22.93 22.66
CA GLU A 176 -24.94 -24.15 22.29
C GLU A 176 -24.22 -25.42 22.81
N PHE A 177 -22.89 -25.46 22.79
CA PHE A 177 -22.13 -26.56 23.40
C PHE A 177 -22.36 -26.65 24.92
N LYS A 178 -22.39 -25.52 25.64
CA LYS A 178 -22.68 -25.51 27.09
C LYS A 178 -24.08 -26.06 27.39
N GLN A 179 -25.04 -25.82 26.50
CA GLN A 179 -26.42 -26.29 26.63
C GLN A 179 -26.63 -27.75 26.18
N GLY A 180 -25.60 -28.41 25.62
CA GLY A 180 -25.69 -29.77 25.08
C GLY A 180 -26.34 -29.84 23.69
N HIS A 181 -26.52 -28.70 23.01
CA HIS A 181 -27.09 -28.60 21.67
C HIS A 181 -26.01 -28.82 20.59
N LEU A 182 -25.52 -30.06 20.49
CA LEU A 182 -24.38 -30.40 19.62
C LEU A 182 -24.61 -30.07 18.14
N LEU A 183 -25.84 -30.20 17.64
CA LEU A 183 -26.16 -29.99 16.23
C LEU A 183 -26.05 -28.50 15.85
N GLU A 184 -26.65 -27.63 16.66
CA GLU A 184 -26.62 -26.17 16.52
C GLU A 184 -25.20 -25.63 16.73
N ALA A 185 -24.50 -26.16 17.73
CA ALA A 185 -23.12 -25.79 18.00
C ALA A 185 -22.20 -26.06 16.80
N CYS A 186 -22.29 -27.26 16.20
CA CYS A 186 -21.56 -27.61 14.98
C CYS A 186 -22.00 -26.79 13.77
N GLY A 187 -23.31 -26.52 13.63
CA GLY A 187 -23.85 -25.66 12.58
C GLY A 187 -23.28 -24.24 12.61
N ASN A 188 -23.27 -23.63 13.79
CA ASN A 188 -22.69 -22.30 14.02
C ASN A 188 -21.18 -22.28 13.73
N LEU A 189 -20.45 -23.30 14.16
CA LEU A 189 -19.01 -23.43 13.89
C LEU A 189 -18.71 -23.53 12.39
N LEU A 190 -19.46 -24.37 11.66
CA LEU A 190 -19.29 -24.54 10.22
C LEU A 190 -19.67 -23.26 9.45
N MET A 191 -20.71 -22.55 9.88
CA MET A 191 -21.06 -21.26 9.30
C MET A 191 -19.98 -20.21 9.58
N ALA A 192 -19.39 -20.18 10.79
CA ALA A 192 -18.28 -19.29 11.10
C ALA A 192 -17.08 -19.53 10.18
N ALA A 193 -16.71 -20.80 9.95
CA ALA A 193 -15.68 -21.18 9.00
C ALA A 193 -16.00 -20.70 7.57
N THR A 194 -17.26 -20.82 7.15
CA THR A 194 -17.75 -20.32 5.86
C THR A 194 -17.60 -18.79 5.75
N ARG A 195 -17.94 -18.04 6.80
CA ARG A 195 -17.78 -16.57 6.85
C ARG A 195 -16.31 -16.15 6.82
N MET A 196 -15.43 -16.87 7.51
CA MET A 196 -13.98 -16.62 7.45
C MET A 196 -13.43 -16.86 6.03
N HIS A 197 -13.84 -17.94 5.37
CA HIS A 197 -13.44 -18.22 3.99
C HIS A 197 -13.91 -17.12 3.02
N GLN A 198 -15.14 -16.64 3.19
CA GLN A 198 -15.67 -15.49 2.44
C GLN A 198 -14.85 -14.22 2.72
N GLY A 199 -14.52 -13.95 3.98
CA GLY A 199 -13.72 -12.79 4.39
C GLY A 199 -12.32 -12.81 3.78
N TYR A 200 -11.66 -13.96 3.75
CA TYR A 200 -10.36 -14.14 3.10
C TYR A 200 -10.40 -13.82 1.60
N SER A 201 -11.48 -14.21 0.91
CA SER A 201 -11.69 -13.86 -0.50
C SER A 201 -11.80 -12.35 -0.71
N GLN A 202 -12.46 -11.62 0.21
CA GLN A 202 -12.54 -10.16 0.16
C GLN A 202 -11.18 -9.48 0.41
N ILE A 203 -10.36 -10.03 1.31
CA ILE A 203 -8.99 -9.55 1.56
C ILE A 203 -8.15 -9.65 0.28
N LYS A 204 -8.23 -10.78 -0.45
CA LYS A 204 -7.54 -10.94 -1.74
C LYS A 204 -7.96 -9.91 -2.77
N LEU A 205 -9.27 -9.62 -2.86
CA LEU A 205 -9.77 -8.58 -3.76
C LEU A 205 -9.24 -7.19 -3.38
N LEU A 206 -9.20 -6.88 -2.08
CA LEU A 206 -8.67 -5.61 -1.60
C LEU A 206 -7.17 -5.46 -1.91
N GLN A 207 -6.40 -6.54 -1.79
CA GLN A 207 -4.98 -6.58 -2.19
C GLN A 207 -4.83 -6.29 -3.69
N ARG A 208 -5.58 -6.99 -4.55
CA ARG A 208 -5.58 -6.76 -6.00
C ARG A 208 -6.00 -5.34 -6.38
N GLN A 209 -7.03 -4.79 -5.72
CA GLN A 209 -7.46 -3.42 -5.97
C GLN A 209 -6.35 -2.42 -5.60
N LYS A 210 -5.62 -2.67 -4.51
CA LYS A 210 -4.45 -1.85 -4.15
C LYS A 210 -3.31 -1.98 -5.17
N GLU A 211 -3.06 -3.17 -5.70
CA GLU A 211 -2.09 -3.40 -6.78
C GLU A 211 -2.48 -2.66 -8.05
N ILE A 212 -3.72 -2.80 -8.52
CA ILE A 212 -4.24 -2.08 -9.68
C ILE A 212 -4.15 -0.56 -9.47
N ASN A 213 -4.55 -0.06 -8.31
CA ASN A 213 -4.44 1.37 -8.00
C ASN A 213 -2.98 1.85 -7.99
N ARG A 214 -2.01 1.00 -7.60
CA ARG A 214 -0.58 1.30 -7.74
C ARG A 214 -0.16 1.33 -9.20
N SER A 215 -0.59 0.37 -10.01
CA SER A 215 -0.31 0.33 -11.45
C SER A 215 -0.94 1.53 -12.18
N ILE A 216 -2.15 1.97 -11.81
CA ILE A 216 -2.80 3.16 -12.39
C ILE A 216 -2.04 4.45 -12.02
N ARG A 217 -1.36 4.48 -10.86
CA ARG A 217 -0.48 5.61 -10.51
C ARG A 217 0.81 5.63 -11.32
N GLN A 218 1.20 4.51 -11.93
CA GLN A 218 2.23 4.52 -12.95
C GLN A 218 1.64 5.24 -14.16
N VAL A 219 2.32 6.30 -14.58
CA VAL A 219 1.85 7.15 -15.67
C VAL A 219 2.56 6.63 -16.90
N LEU A 220 1.83 6.04 -17.84
CA LEU A 220 2.38 5.74 -19.16
C LEU A 220 2.76 7.06 -19.79
N VAL A 221 4.06 7.30 -19.95
CA VAL A 221 4.59 8.52 -20.59
C VAL A 221 4.83 8.30 -22.08
N GLY A 222 4.94 7.04 -22.50
CA GLY A 222 5.23 6.67 -23.88
C GLY A 222 6.67 7.04 -24.26
N GLU A 223 6.89 7.26 -25.56
CA GLU A 223 8.19 7.68 -26.08
C GLU A 223 8.25 9.22 -26.03
N LEU A 224 9.19 9.75 -25.26
CA LEU A 224 9.32 11.20 -25.06
C LEU A 224 10.19 11.85 -26.11
N HIS A 225 11.20 11.15 -26.63
CA HIS A 225 12.12 11.61 -27.66
C HIS A 225 12.59 13.06 -27.42
N GLU A 226 12.31 13.96 -28.37
CA GLU A 226 12.69 15.38 -28.36
C GLU A 226 12.08 16.16 -27.19
N LYS A 227 11.03 15.66 -26.54
CA LYS A 227 10.47 16.30 -25.34
C LYS A 227 11.40 16.14 -24.15
N TRP A 228 12.26 15.12 -24.13
CA TRP A 228 13.22 14.91 -23.05
C TRP A 228 14.43 15.84 -23.20
N GLN A 229 14.31 17.03 -22.60
CA GLN A 229 15.32 18.09 -22.62
C GLN A 229 16.21 18.06 -21.36
N PHE A 230 16.64 16.85 -20.97
CA PHE A 230 17.53 16.61 -19.84
C PHE A 230 18.71 15.70 -20.26
N PRO A 231 19.95 15.93 -19.79
CA PRO A 231 21.15 15.27 -20.32
C PRO A 231 21.43 13.87 -19.74
N SER A 232 20.58 13.37 -18.85
CA SER A 232 20.60 12.00 -18.30
C SER A 232 19.20 11.42 -18.43
N ASP A 233 19.07 10.10 -18.46
CA ASP A 233 17.79 9.38 -18.38
C ASP A 233 17.26 9.31 -16.94
N HIS A 234 18.08 9.70 -15.96
CA HIS A 234 17.68 9.93 -14.58
C HIS A 234 17.62 11.41 -14.25
N LEU A 235 16.63 11.78 -13.42
CA LEU A 235 16.57 13.09 -12.77
C LEU A 235 17.22 13.02 -11.39
N PRO A 236 18.04 14.02 -10.99
CA PRO A 236 18.62 14.06 -9.66
C PRO A 236 17.50 14.14 -8.62
N VAL A 237 17.73 13.60 -7.41
CA VAL A 237 16.84 13.68 -6.25
C VAL A 237 17.63 14.18 -5.04
N GLY A 238 16.96 14.77 -4.04
CA GLY A 238 17.68 15.24 -2.86
C GLY A 238 16.84 15.36 -1.61
N ILE A 239 17.52 15.31 -0.47
CA ILE A 239 16.96 15.46 0.86
C ILE A 239 17.79 16.44 1.69
N GLU A 240 17.17 17.02 2.71
CA GLU A 240 17.87 17.67 3.81
C GLU A 240 17.64 16.86 5.08
N VAL A 241 18.73 16.49 5.77
CA VAL A 241 18.69 15.75 7.04
C VAL A 241 19.52 16.49 8.07
N ASN A 242 18.89 16.94 9.15
CA ASN A 242 19.56 17.70 10.22
C ASN A 242 20.42 18.87 9.69
N GLY A 243 19.92 19.59 8.68
CA GLY A 243 20.60 20.72 8.04
C GLY A 243 21.64 20.33 6.96
N VAL A 244 21.90 19.04 6.75
CA VAL A 244 22.81 18.55 5.70
C VAL A 244 22.02 18.22 4.44
N LYS A 245 22.31 18.90 3.32
CA LYS A 245 21.66 18.72 2.03
C LYS A 245 22.43 17.68 1.21
N ILE A 246 21.76 16.61 0.84
CA ILE A 246 22.35 15.46 0.15
C ILE A 246 21.57 15.25 -1.15
N ILE A 247 22.28 15.23 -2.27
CA ILE A 247 21.73 15.00 -3.61
C ILE A 247 22.27 13.68 -4.15
N SER A 248 21.43 12.93 -4.85
CA SER A 248 21.82 11.72 -5.61
C SER A 248 21.47 11.90 -7.08
N TRP A 249 22.32 11.41 -7.98
CA TRP A 249 22.05 11.40 -9.42
C TRP A 249 22.81 10.33 -10.20
N ASN A 250 22.11 9.42 -10.87
CA ASN A 250 22.69 8.58 -11.91
C ASN A 250 22.94 9.46 -13.15
N VAL A 251 24.22 9.63 -13.53
CA VAL A 251 24.59 10.54 -14.62
C VAL A 251 24.58 9.89 -16.00
N LEU A 252 24.30 8.60 -16.08
CA LEU A 252 24.30 7.76 -17.29
C LEU A 252 25.67 7.75 -17.99
N ASN A 253 26.44 6.68 -17.86
CA ASN A 253 27.74 6.58 -18.55
C ASN A 253 27.55 6.52 -20.08
N ASN A 254 28.48 7.11 -20.85
CA ASN A 254 28.54 6.94 -22.31
C ASN A 254 28.56 5.46 -22.73
N ALA A 255 29.09 4.56 -21.89
CA ALA A 255 29.09 3.13 -22.14
C ALA A 255 27.68 2.50 -22.25
N TYR A 256 26.65 3.18 -21.75
CA TYR A 256 25.26 2.73 -21.77
C TYR A 256 24.42 3.43 -22.84
N MET A 257 25.02 4.27 -23.69
CA MET A 257 24.29 5.04 -24.71
C MET A 257 23.58 4.16 -25.76
N GLU A 258 23.99 2.91 -25.93
CA GLU A 258 23.27 1.95 -26.78
C GLU A 258 21.82 1.69 -26.31
N TRP A 259 21.53 1.85 -25.02
CA TRP A 259 20.18 1.70 -24.46
C TRP A 259 19.26 2.86 -24.83
N VAL A 260 19.82 4.06 -24.92
CA VAL A 260 19.10 5.28 -25.31
C VAL A 260 18.94 5.38 -26.82
N THR A 261 19.99 5.07 -27.58
CA THR A 261 20.02 5.30 -29.04
C THR A 261 19.49 4.09 -29.82
N THR A 262 20.27 3.01 -29.89
CA THR A 262 19.98 1.87 -30.76
C THR A 262 18.82 1.02 -30.26
N LYS A 263 18.74 0.76 -28.95
CA LYS A 263 17.66 -0.05 -28.36
C LYS A 263 16.42 0.77 -28.07
N ASP A 264 16.58 2.08 -27.90
CA ASP A 264 15.55 3.03 -27.46
C ASP A 264 14.65 2.45 -26.36
N SER A 265 15.26 1.81 -25.37
CA SER A 265 14.52 1.02 -24.38
C SER A 265 13.59 1.91 -23.57
N GLN A 266 13.95 3.17 -23.34
CA GLN A 266 13.17 4.13 -22.56
C GLN A 266 12.35 5.12 -23.41
N GLY A 267 12.45 5.10 -24.74
CA GLY A 267 11.76 6.06 -25.61
C GLY A 267 12.42 7.44 -25.55
N LEU A 268 13.75 7.45 -25.44
CA LEU A 268 14.61 8.62 -25.26
C LEU A 268 15.57 8.81 -26.44
N ASN A 269 15.48 8.01 -27.50
CA ASN A 269 16.18 8.30 -28.74
C ASN A 269 15.70 9.65 -29.31
N HIS A 270 16.59 10.41 -29.95
CA HIS A 270 16.37 11.78 -30.41
C HIS A 270 16.08 12.81 -29.29
N SER A 271 16.41 12.48 -28.05
CA SER A 271 16.38 13.42 -26.93
C SER A 271 17.66 14.26 -26.85
N MET A 272 17.69 15.21 -25.90
CA MET A 272 18.90 15.93 -25.54
C MET A 272 20.07 15.00 -25.19
N ILE A 273 19.81 13.80 -24.67
CA ILE A 273 20.86 12.83 -24.31
C ILE A 273 21.62 12.41 -25.58
N SER A 274 20.91 11.90 -26.59
CA SER A 274 21.50 11.45 -27.86
C SER A 274 22.07 12.61 -28.67
N ASP A 275 21.44 13.80 -28.62
CA ASP A 275 21.90 14.96 -29.39
C ASP A 275 23.26 15.50 -28.92
N LEU A 276 23.54 15.33 -27.62
CA LEU A 276 24.77 15.79 -26.96
C LEU A 276 25.82 14.69 -26.81
N ASP A 277 25.54 13.45 -27.20
CA ASP A 277 26.49 12.33 -27.18
C ASP A 277 27.51 12.41 -28.34
N LYS A 278 28.25 13.51 -28.36
CA LYS A 278 29.27 13.83 -29.37
C LYS A 278 30.60 14.00 -28.67
N VAL A 279 31.58 13.18 -29.04
CA VAL A 279 32.94 13.25 -28.50
C VAL A 279 33.59 14.58 -28.88
N ILE A 280 34.06 15.33 -27.88
CA ILE A 280 34.69 16.64 -28.03
C ILE A 280 36.16 16.67 -27.59
N GLN A 281 36.65 15.60 -26.96
CA GLN A 281 38.06 15.46 -26.58
C GLN A 281 38.59 14.05 -26.88
N PRO A 282 39.92 13.89 -27.11
CA PRO A 282 40.52 12.58 -27.42
C PRO A 282 40.36 11.52 -26.33
N ASN A 283 40.15 11.93 -25.07
CA ASN A 283 39.90 11.00 -23.96
C ASN A 283 38.47 10.41 -23.97
N GLY A 284 37.62 10.79 -24.93
CA GLY A 284 36.24 10.30 -25.02
C GLY A 284 35.20 11.16 -24.29
N LEU A 285 35.59 12.33 -23.75
CA LEU A 285 34.64 13.27 -23.16
C LEU A 285 33.63 13.74 -24.21
N THR A 286 32.35 13.69 -23.90
CA THR A 286 31.27 14.16 -24.78
C THR A 286 30.77 15.55 -24.40
N GLN A 287 30.01 16.20 -25.30
CA GLN A 287 29.33 17.45 -25.00
C GLN A 287 28.32 17.28 -23.85
N ARG A 288 27.65 16.13 -23.78
CA ARG A 288 26.76 15.72 -22.68
C ARG A 288 27.49 15.68 -21.35
N ASP A 289 28.64 14.99 -21.29
CA ASP A 289 29.45 14.91 -20.07
C ASP A 289 29.83 16.29 -19.55
N LEU A 290 30.25 17.20 -20.44
CA LEU A 290 30.63 18.55 -20.06
C LEU A 290 29.43 19.34 -19.49
N LEU A 291 28.24 19.17 -20.07
CA LEU A 291 27.02 19.78 -19.56
C LEU A 291 26.63 19.23 -18.19
N ILE A 292 26.67 17.91 -18.01
CA ILE A 292 26.41 17.26 -16.71
C ILE A 292 27.43 17.75 -15.68
N ALA A 293 28.72 17.79 -16.01
CA ALA A 293 29.76 18.25 -15.09
C ALA A 293 29.53 19.70 -14.64
N ASN A 294 29.05 20.57 -15.53
CA ASN A 294 28.64 21.93 -15.18
C ASN A 294 27.43 21.96 -14.23
N ARG A 295 26.43 21.09 -14.45
CA ARG A 295 25.24 20.98 -13.58
C ARG A 295 25.59 20.42 -12.20
N VAL A 296 26.42 19.38 -12.13
CA VAL A 296 26.92 18.85 -10.85
C VAL A 296 27.75 19.92 -10.13
N ALA A 297 28.61 20.67 -10.83
CA ALA A 297 29.34 21.77 -10.23
C ALA A 297 28.41 22.86 -9.68
N SER A 298 27.27 23.14 -10.30
CA SER A 298 26.30 24.11 -9.75
C SER A 298 25.55 23.59 -8.52
N MET A 299 25.34 22.27 -8.40
CA MET A 299 24.79 21.65 -7.19
C MET A 299 25.66 21.90 -5.95
N THR A 300 26.98 22.12 -6.13
CA THR A 300 27.89 22.43 -5.01
C THR A 300 27.58 23.75 -4.30
N ALA A 301 26.75 24.62 -4.90
CA ALA A 301 26.31 25.86 -4.28
C ALA A 301 25.14 25.66 -3.30
N SER A 302 24.38 24.55 -3.40
CA SER A 302 23.21 24.28 -2.57
C SER A 302 23.30 22.99 -1.75
N ALA A 303 24.14 22.03 -2.15
CA ALA A 303 24.34 20.77 -1.47
C ALA A 303 25.55 20.80 -0.52
N HIS A 304 25.60 19.81 0.38
CA HIS A 304 26.77 19.51 1.21
C HIS A 304 27.40 18.17 0.81
N VAL A 305 26.60 17.25 0.26
CA VAL A 305 27.03 15.99 -0.34
C VAL A 305 26.30 15.78 -1.66
N VAL A 306 27.02 15.33 -2.69
CA VAL A 306 26.44 14.90 -3.97
C VAL A 306 26.96 13.49 -4.28
N ALA A 307 26.05 12.54 -4.42
CA ALA A 307 26.34 11.18 -4.80
C ALA A 307 25.99 10.95 -6.26
N LEU A 308 26.90 10.34 -7.00
CA LEU A 308 26.78 10.08 -8.42
C LEU A 308 26.96 8.60 -8.70
N GLN A 309 26.19 8.08 -9.65
CA GLN A 309 26.29 6.71 -10.17
C GLN A 309 26.63 6.74 -11.67
N GLU A 310 27.20 5.65 -12.18
CA GLU A 310 27.58 5.48 -13.60
C GLU A 310 28.52 6.57 -14.14
N CYS A 311 29.52 6.98 -13.37
CA CYS A 311 30.43 8.04 -13.81
C CYS A 311 31.52 7.51 -14.77
N GLY A 312 31.62 8.08 -15.98
CA GLY A 312 32.75 7.81 -16.88
C GLY A 312 34.05 8.51 -16.46
N SER A 313 35.21 7.91 -16.75
CA SER A 313 36.52 8.54 -16.47
C SER A 313 36.66 9.94 -17.08
N PRO A 314 36.31 10.18 -18.36
CA PRO A 314 36.45 11.51 -18.96
C PRO A 314 35.58 12.54 -18.26
N PHE A 315 34.33 12.16 -17.92
CA PHE A 315 33.42 12.99 -17.13
C PHE A 315 34.01 13.36 -15.77
N LEU A 316 34.58 12.40 -15.03
CA LEU A 316 35.18 12.65 -13.72
C LEU A 316 36.39 13.60 -13.80
N GLU A 317 37.24 13.47 -14.82
CA GLU A 317 38.35 14.40 -15.06
C GLU A 317 37.86 15.83 -15.33
N ALA A 318 36.78 15.97 -16.13
CA ALA A 318 36.18 17.27 -16.42
C ALA A 318 35.50 17.89 -15.19
N LEU A 319 34.79 17.07 -14.41
CA LEU A 319 34.13 17.48 -13.18
C LEU A 319 35.14 17.93 -12.12
N GLN A 320 36.22 17.18 -11.91
CA GLN A 320 37.26 17.50 -10.93
C GLN A 320 37.87 18.90 -11.15
N LYS A 321 38.02 19.32 -12.41
CA LYS A 321 38.53 20.66 -12.79
C LYS A 321 37.55 21.79 -12.48
N LYS A 322 36.26 21.48 -12.29
CA LYS A 322 35.17 22.45 -12.03
C LYS A 322 34.79 22.54 -10.56
N LEU A 323 35.19 21.57 -9.73
CA LEU A 323 34.85 21.56 -8.32
C LEU A 323 35.52 22.74 -7.60
N PRO A 324 34.82 23.41 -6.67
CA PRO A 324 35.44 24.39 -5.80
C PRO A 324 36.56 23.75 -4.95
N SER A 325 37.54 24.55 -4.52
CA SER A 325 38.71 24.06 -3.77
C SER A 325 38.37 23.39 -2.43
N HIS A 326 37.24 23.76 -1.82
CA HIS A 326 36.70 23.18 -0.58
C HIS A 326 35.86 21.92 -0.83
N TRP A 327 35.66 21.50 -2.08
CA TRP A 327 35.04 20.22 -2.39
C TRP A 327 36.09 19.14 -2.63
N ARG A 328 35.72 17.91 -2.26
CA ARG A 328 36.53 16.72 -2.46
C ARG A 328 35.69 15.63 -3.12
N MET A 329 36.36 14.79 -3.90
CA MET A 329 35.79 13.67 -4.63
C MET A 329 36.34 12.38 -4.02
N VAL A 330 35.44 11.48 -3.61
CA VAL A 330 35.76 10.12 -3.17
C VAL A 330 35.21 9.18 -4.23
N LYS A 331 36.06 8.36 -4.83
CA LYS A 331 35.68 7.37 -5.85
C LYS A 331 35.47 6.02 -5.19
N SER A 332 34.53 5.22 -5.68
CA SER A 332 34.40 3.81 -5.30
C SER A 332 35.61 2.95 -5.73
N PHE A 333 36.34 3.35 -6.77
CA PHE A 333 37.59 2.70 -7.17
C PHE A 333 38.67 3.72 -7.52
N GLU A 334 39.91 3.40 -7.16
CA GLU A 334 41.08 4.21 -7.54
C GLU A 334 41.34 4.13 -9.05
N THR A 335 41.24 2.92 -9.60
CA THR A 335 41.37 2.69 -11.04
C THR A 335 40.03 2.95 -11.72
N PRO A 336 39.98 3.77 -12.79
CA PRO A 336 38.74 4.03 -13.51
C PRO A 336 38.04 2.75 -13.98
N ARG A 337 36.73 2.68 -13.74
CA ARG A 337 35.86 1.61 -14.23
C ARG A 337 34.74 2.18 -15.10
N VAL A 338 34.11 1.30 -15.86
CA VAL A 338 32.92 1.63 -16.66
C VAL A 338 31.74 2.02 -15.77
N ASP A 339 31.62 1.43 -14.59
CA ASP A 339 30.56 1.76 -13.64
C ASP A 339 31.18 2.22 -12.32
N GLN A 340 31.42 3.52 -12.23
CA GLN A 340 32.13 4.18 -11.14
C GLN A 340 31.14 5.05 -10.37
N ASP A 341 30.99 4.76 -9.08
CA ASP A 341 30.23 5.61 -8.17
C ASP A 341 31.16 6.62 -7.51
N VAL A 342 30.63 7.80 -7.23
CA VAL A 342 31.39 8.91 -6.65
C VAL A 342 30.58 9.66 -5.60
N LEU A 343 31.25 10.03 -4.51
CA LEU A 343 30.75 10.97 -3.51
C LEU A 343 31.55 12.26 -3.58
N LEU A 344 30.86 13.38 -3.75
CA LEU A 344 31.40 14.72 -3.62
C LEU A 344 30.94 15.29 -2.28
N PHE A 345 31.81 15.99 -1.56
CA PHE A 345 31.43 16.62 -0.29
C PHE A 345 32.16 17.94 -0.03
N ASP A 346 31.48 18.81 0.72
CA ASP A 346 31.99 20.11 1.17
C ASP A 346 32.81 19.96 2.46
N THR A 347 34.13 20.09 2.34
CA THR A 347 35.08 20.02 3.47
C THR A 347 34.93 21.15 4.49
N SER A 348 34.23 22.25 4.14
CA SER A 348 33.93 23.33 5.07
C SER A 348 32.76 23.00 6.01
N LYS A 349 32.00 21.94 5.70
CA LYS A 349 30.81 21.51 6.45
C LYS A 349 30.97 20.14 7.10
N LEU A 350 31.72 19.25 6.44
CA LEU A 350 31.84 17.85 6.80
C LEU A 350 33.31 17.42 6.82
N THR A 351 33.68 16.61 7.82
CA THR A 351 34.98 15.95 7.89
C THR A 351 34.82 14.50 7.46
N TYR A 352 35.50 14.09 6.39
CA TYR A 352 35.50 12.71 5.91
C TYR A 352 36.50 11.84 6.67
N HIS A 353 36.09 10.65 7.08
CA HIS A 353 36.92 9.70 7.81
C HIS A 353 37.21 8.47 6.96
N ALA A 354 38.34 8.50 6.23
CA ALA A 354 38.73 7.41 5.33
C ALA A 354 38.83 6.04 6.03
N HIS A 355 39.32 6.02 7.28
CA HIS A 355 39.50 4.78 8.05
C HIS A 355 38.18 4.14 8.56
N LEU A 356 37.06 4.88 8.52
CA LEU A 356 35.71 4.39 8.86
C LEU A 356 34.83 4.19 7.62
N SER A 357 35.41 4.45 6.45
CA SER A 357 34.77 4.37 5.15
C SER A 357 35.30 3.16 4.38
N GLU A 358 34.47 2.61 3.50
CA GLU A 358 34.79 1.40 2.75
C GLU A 358 34.08 1.38 1.40
N VAL A 359 34.55 0.50 0.51
CA VAL A 359 33.88 0.19 -0.75
C VAL A 359 33.75 -1.32 -0.91
N PRO A 360 32.81 -1.96 -0.19
CA PRO A 360 32.61 -3.40 -0.30
C PRO A 360 32.10 -3.79 -1.69
N GLN A 361 32.57 -4.95 -2.17
CA GLN A 361 32.16 -5.57 -3.45
C GLN A 361 31.35 -6.86 -3.26
N ASN A 362 31.12 -7.23 -1.99
CA ASN A 362 30.42 -8.45 -1.57
C ASN A 362 29.04 -8.14 -0.97
N VAL A 363 28.53 -6.92 -1.17
CA VAL A 363 27.18 -6.53 -0.69
C VAL A 363 26.08 -7.33 -1.38
N TYR A 364 26.31 -7.73 -2.63
CA TYR A 364 25.38 -8.52 -3.44
C TYR A 364 25.93 -9.93 -3.71
N PRO A 365 25.80 -10.89 -2.77
CA PRO A 365 26.19 -12.27 -3.02
C PRO A 365 25.55 -12.86 -4.28
N SER A 366 24.35 -12.43 -4.64
CA SER A 366 23.65 -12.86 -5.85
C SER A 366 24.19 -12.25 -7.16
N VAL A 367 24.93 -11.13 -7.09
CA VAL A 367 25.52 -10.43 -8.25
C VAL A 367 26.92 -9.91 -7.91
N SER A 368 27.93 -10.70 -8.22
CA SER A 368 29.31 -10.37 -7.85
C SER A 368 29.87 -9.14 -8.58
N GLY A 369 30.81 -8.45 -7.93
CA GLY A 369 31.61 -7.37 -8.54
C GLY A 369 30.97 -5.98 -8.51
N ARG A 370 29.74 -5.85 -8.02
CA ARG A 370 29.08 -4.57 -7.79
C ARG A 370 29.54 -3.96 -6.46
N ALA A 371 30.10 -2.76 -6.54
CA ALA A 371 30.53 -2.02 -5.36
C ALA A 371 29.38 -1.24 -4.75
N VAL A 372 29.50 -0.98 -3.44
CA VAL A 372 28.72 0.02 -2.73
C VAL A 372 29.70 0.97 -2.07
N GLN A 373 29.47 2.27 -2.14
CA GLN A 373 30.34 3.25 -1.50
C GLN A 373 29.77 3.66 -0.16
N ASN A 374 30.46 3.32 0.93
CA ASN A 374 30.03 3.61 2.31
C ASN A 374 31.01 4.61 2.94
N ALA A 375 30.58 5.86 3.07
CA ALA A 375 31.39 6.94 3.57
C ALA A 375 30.91 7.41 4.95
N PHE A 376 31.85 7.64 5.86
CA PHE A 376 31.58 8.20 7.17
C PHE A 376 32.05 9.65 7.25
N PHE A 377 31.16 10.53 7.72
CA PHE A 377 31.40 11.95 7.90
C PHE A 377 31.06 12.41 9.31
N SER A 378 31.83 13.35 9.85
CA SER A 378 31.44 14.13 11.02
C SER A 378 31.01 15.53 10.60
N GLY A 379 29.77 15.91 10.95
CA GLY A 379 29.28 17.27 10.86
C GLY A 379 29.40 18.01 12.20
N LYS A 380 28.87 19.24 12.27
CA LYS A 380 28.90 20.06 13.50
C LYS A 380 28.15 19.44 14.68
N SER A 381 27.01 18.81 14.39
CA SER A 381 26.10 18.30 15.42
C SER A 381 25.88 16.79 15.36
N ASN A 382 26.15 16.16 14.21
CA ASN A 382 25.82 14.77 13.96
C ASN A 382 26.90 14.09 13.14
N ASN A 383 27.08 12.79 13.36
CA ASN A 383 27.82 11.92 12.45
C ASN A 383 26.87 11.37 11.39
N PHE A 384 27.37 11.23 10.16
CA PHE A 384 26.62 10.74 9.02
C PHE A 384 27.33 9.54 8.41
N ARG A 385 26.59 8.48 8.14
CA ARG A 385 27.03 7.38 7.28
C ARG A 385 26.24 7.46 5.98
N VAL A 386 26.91 7.85 4.90
CA VAL A 386 26.31 7.97 3.57
C VAL A 386 26.70 6.76 2.74
N ILE A 387 25.71 5.97 2.34
CA ILE A 387 25.86 4.75 1.55
C ILE A 387 25.30 5.04 0.15
N ASN A 388 26.19 5.24 -0.81
CA ASN A 388 25.87 5.44 -2.22
C ASN A 388 25.91 4.09 -2.96
N ALA A 389 24.85 3.75 -3.69
CA ALA A 389 24.76 2.50 -4.44
C ALA A 389 24.05 2.64 -5.78
N HIS A 390 24.48 1.84 -6.75
CA HIS A 390 23.72 1.49 -7.94
C HIS A 390 23.33 0.01 -7.83
N ILE A 391 22.11 -0.27 -7.35
CA ILE A 391 21.64 -1.64 -7.08
C ILE A 391 21.35 -2.36 -8.41
N PRO A 392 21.76 -3.63 -8.61
CA PRO A 392 21.36 -4.38 -9.80
C PRO A 392 19.84 -4.42 -10.02
N GLY A 393 19.38 -4.26 -11.26
CA GLY A 393 17.96 -4.13 -11.59
C GLY A 393 17.20 -5.42 -11.92
N ASP A 394 17.76 -6.62 -11.67
CA ASP A 394 17.03 -7.88 -11.91
C ASP A 394 15.98 -8.13 -10.81
N PRO A 395 14.67 -8.10 -11.12
CA PRO A 395 13.61 -8.27 -10.13
C PRO A 395 13.51 -9.69 -9.56
N HIS A 396 14.15 -10.68 -10.18
CA HIS A 396 14.16 -12.06 -9.73
C HIS A 396 15.24 -12.34 -8.68
N LEU A 397 16.20 -11.43 -8.51
CA LEU A 397 17.27 -11.55 -7.53
C LEU A 397 16.93 -10.83 -6.21
N PRO A 398 17.45 -11.29 -5.07
CA PRO A 398 17.18 -10.71 -3.75
C PRO A 398 18.04 -9.45 -3.46
N VAL A 399 18.56 -8.78 -4.50
CA VAL A 399 19.55 -7.70 -4.38
C VAL A 399 19.07 -6.51 -3.54
N LYS A 400 17.76 -6.19 -3.56
CA LYS A 400 17.18 -5.16 -2.69
C LYS A 400 17.20 -5.57 -1.21
N GLU A 401 16.91 -6.84 -0.91
CA GLU A 401 17.02 -7.36 0.45
C GLU A 401 18.49 -7.47 0.90
N GLU A 402 19.41 -7.85 0.00
CA GLU A 402 20.85 -7.87 0.28
C GLU A 402 21.39 -6.47 0.60
N PHE A 403 20.99 -5.46 -0.17
CA PHE A 403 21.33 -4.06 0.12
C PHE A 403 20.72 -3.58 1.44
N ALA A 404 19.43 -3.82 1.67
CA ALA A 404 18.76 -3.45 2.91
C ALA A 404 19.43 -4.09 4.12
N LYS A 405 19.87 -5.35 4.00
CA LYS A 405 20.63 -6.05 5.04
C LYS A 405 21.97 -5.35 5.29
N TYR A 406 22.71 -5.01 4.24
CA TYR A 406 23.97 -4.28 4.38
C TYR A 406 23.77 -2.94 5.07
N VAL A 407 22.77 -2.14 4.67
CA VAL A 407 22.44 -0.87 5.33
C VAL A 407 22.11 -1.08 6.81
N ARG A 408 21.40 -2.17 7.15
CA ARG A 408 21.11 -2.54 8.56
C ARG A 408 22.37 -2.86 9.34
N ASP A 409 23.27 -3.65 8.78
CA ASP A 409 24.53 -4.04 9.41
C ASP A 409 25.45 -2.84 9.65
N GLN A 410 25.34 -1.79 8.83
CA GLN A 410 26.13 -0.56 8.91
C GLN A 410 25.49 0.52 9.80
N HIS A 411 24.24 0.35 10.20
CA HIS A 411 23.52 1.33 11.01
C HIS A 411 23.90 1.22 12.48
N CYS A 412 24.12 2.37 13.12
CA CYS A 412 24.39 2.51 14.54
C CYS A 412 23.50 3.62 15.11
N ASP A 413 23.07 3.49 16.37
CA ASP A 413 22.13 4.43 17.01
C ASP A 413 22.72 5.84 17.22
N ASN A 414 24.04 6.00 17.16
CA ASN A 414 24.75 7.26 17.41
C ASN A 414 25.12 8.04 16.14
N GLN A 415 24.58 7.66 14.99
CA GLN A 415 24.81 8.31 13.70
C GLN A 415 23.53 8.34 12.88
N VAL A 416 23.45 9.29 11.95
CA VAL A 416 22.43 9.28 10.90
C VAL A 416 22.94 8.41 9.76
N THR A 417 22.23 7.33 9.42
CA THR A 417 22.52 6.54 8.24
C THR A 417 21.66 7.03 7.07
N VAL A 418 22.28 7.41 5.97
CA VAL A 418 21.62 7.79 4.72
C VAL A 418 22.05 6.81 3.63
N ALA A 419 21.13 6.00 3.11
CA ALA A 419 21.40 5.12 1.97
C ALA A 419 20.66 5.65 0.74
N LEU A 420 21.36 5.83 -0.37
CA LEU A 420 20.83 6.55 -1.53
C LEU A 420 21.45 6.07 -2.83
N GLY A 421 20.81 6.43 -3.93
CA GLY A 421 21.28 6.13 -5.27
C GLY A 421 20.18 5.63 -6.19
N ASP A 422 20.59 5.13 -7.34
CA ASP A 422 19.74 4.39 -8.24
C ASP A 422 19.54 2.97 -7.70
N ASN A 423 18.36 2.73 -7.14
CA ASN A 423 18.03 1.44 -6.56
C ASN A 423 17.44 0.48 -7.58
N ASN A 424 17.13 0.89 -8.82
CA ASN A 424 16.44 0.10 -9.84
C ASN A 424 15.09 -0.54 -9.43
N PHE A 425 14.58 -0.27 -8.22
CA PHE A 425 13.32 -0.79 -7.70
C PHE A 425 12.40 0.35 -7.30
N GLU A 426 11.08 0.13 -7.34
CA GLU A 426 10.13 1.17 -6.92
C GLU A 426 10.14 1.35 -5.39
N ARG A 427 9.76 2.55 -4.93
CA ARG A 427 9.77 2.93 -3.51
C ARG A 427 9.16 1.89 -2.58
N GLY A 428 8.02 1.33 -2.98
CA GLY A 428 7.30 0.34 -2.17
C GLY A 428 8.04 -1.00 -2.05
N GLU A 429 8.85 -1.38 -3.03
CA GLU A 429 9.69 -2.58 -2.97
C GLU A 429 10.87 -2.39 -2.01
N MET A 430 11.55 -1.25 -2.11
CA MET A 430 12.65 -0.90 -1.22
C MET A 430 12.18 -0.73 0.22
N GLN A 431 11.02 -0.10 0.45
CA GLN A 431 10.44 0.00 1.79
C GLN A 431 10.23 -1.37 2.44
N ARG A 432 9.64 -2.33 1.70
CA ARG A 432 9.44 -3.70 2.19
C ARG A 432 10.76 -4.42 2.47
N ALA A 433 11.79 -4.18 1.65
CA ALA A 433 13.11 -4.75 1.87
C ALA A 433 13.73 -4.27 3.19
N TYR A 434 13.65 -2.96 3.50
CA TYR A 434 14.11 -2.40 4.77
C TYR A 434 13.30 -2.90 5.98
N GLU A 435 11.97 -2.92 5.88
CA GLU A 435 11.09 -3.45 6.93
C GLU A 435 11.42 -4.93 7.25
N LYS A 436 11.66 -5.74 6.22
CA LYS A 436 12.06 -7.15 6.35
C LYS A 436 13.39 -7.33 7.08
N MET A 437 14.28 -6.34 7.03
CA MET A 437 15.56 -6.33 7.74
C MET A 437 15.48 -5.73 9.16
N GLY A 438 14.27 -5.44 9.63
CA GLY A 438 14.02 -4.99 11.01
C GLY A 438 14.17 -3.49 11.23
N PHE A 439 14.19 -2.67 10.16
CA PHE A 439 14.01 -1.24 10.33
C PHE A 439 12.54 -0.94 10.65
N SER A 440 12.28 -0.49 11.87
CA SER A 440 10.95 -0.03 12.31
C SER A 440 10.80 1.48 12.31
N ASP A 441 11.91 2.22 12.37
CA ASP A 441 11.95 3.68 12.42
C ASP A 441 12.93 4.20 11.36
N PHE A 442 12.38 4.60 10.22
CA PHE A 442 13.12 5.16 9.10
C PHE A 442 12.19 6.00 8.23
N SER A 443 12.79 6.89 7.44
CA SER A 443 12.11 7.58 6.36
C SER A 443 12.69 7.16 5.01
N LEU A 444 11.82 6.92 4.02
CA LEU A 444 12.22 6.61 2.65
C LEU A 444 11.66 7.66 1.71
N HIS A 445 12.56 8.41 1.11
CA HIS A 445 12.26 9.55 0.25
C HIS A 445 12.41 9.16 -1.22
N SER A 446 11.43 9.57 -2.02
CA SER A 446 11.45 9.47 -3.49
C SER A 446 10.68 10.70 -3.99
N PRO A 447 11.30 11.90 -3.96
CA PRO A 447 10.60 13.18 -4.13
C PRO A 447 9.79 13.25 -5.43
N TRP A 448 10.26 12.57 -6.46
CA TRP A 448 9.59 12.46 -7.75
C TRP A 448 9.97 11.17 -8.47
N LYS A 449 9.28 10.92 -9.59
CA LYS A 449 9.68 9.94 -10.59
C LYS A 449 10.93 10.45 -11.29
N SER A 450 11.94 9.61 -11.38
CA SER A 450 13.27 9.97 -11.86
C SER A 450 13.61 9.37 -13.22
N ASN A 451 12.93 8.30 -13.63
CA ASN A 451 13.29 7.48 -14.80
C ASN A 451 12.04 7.00 -15.57
N ILE A 452 12.24 6.42 -16.75
CA ILE A 452 11.21 5.77 -17.57
C ILE A 452 11.52 4.28 -17.67
N ASP A 453 10.54 3.44 -17.33
CA ASP A 453 10.71 2.00 -17.40
C ASP A 453 11.03 1.50 -18.83
N PRO A 454 12.12 0.74 -19.02
CA PRO A 454 12.55 0.29 -20.35
C PRO A 454 11.59 -0.69 -21.04
N TYR A 455 10.64 -1.29 -20.30
CA TYR A 455 9.74 -2.31 -20.86
C TYR A 455 8.33 -1.77 -21.09
N SER A 456 7.83 -0.96 -20.17
CA SER A 456 6.45 -0.48 -20.15
C SER A 456 6.32 1.00 -20.49
N LYS A 457 7.43 1.76 -20.59
CA LYS A 457 7.44 3.21 -20.83
C LYS A 457 6.62 4.01 -19.82
N HIS A 458 6.49 3.48 -18.60
CA HIS A 458 5.87 4.20 -17.49
C HIS A 458 6.94 4.97 -16.73
N SER A 459 6.60 6.16 -16.25
CA SER A 459 7.48 6.88 -15.35
C SER A 459 7.57 6.16 -14.00
N LYS A 460 8.80 5.98 -13.51
CA LYS A 460 9.14 5.29 -12.25
C LYS A 460 9.92 6.18 -11.32
N ALA A 461 9.79 5.94 -10.02
CA ALA A 461 10.73 6.44 -9.03
C ALA A 461 11.64 5.28 -8.63
N ILE A 462 12.91 5.31 -9.03
CA ILE A 462 13.92 4.29 -8.68
C ILE A 462 15.12 4.88 -7.95
N ASP A 463 15.30 6.19 -8.03
CA ASP A 463 16.24 6.93 -7.22
C ASP A 463 15.61 7.23 -5.86
N HIS A 464 16.22 6.73 -4.78
CA HIS A 464 15.67 6.89 -3.43
C HIS A 464 16.71 7.34 -2.44
N LEU A 465 16.23 7.91 -1.33
CA LEU A 465 17.05 8.28 -0.19
C LEU A 465 16.39 7.75 1.09
N PHE A 466 16.97 6.71 1.65
CA PHE A 466 16.65 6.13 2.96
C PHE A 466 17.38 6.90 4.06
N VAL A 467 16.71 7.14 5.19
CA VAL A 467 17.29 7.78 6.37
C VAL A 467 16.88 7.05 7.64
N ALA A 468 17.85 6.76 8.53
CA ALA A 468 17.63 6.16 9.84
C ALA A 468 18.50 6.81 10.93
N GLY A 469 18.03 6.77 12.19
CA GLY A 469 18.65 7.36 13.39
C GLY A 469 18.08 8.75 13.70
N ASP A 470 17.44 8.94 14.86
CA ASP A 470 16.67 10.13 15.31
C ASP A 470 16.93 11.43 14.52
N HIS A 471 16.07 11.72 13.55
CA HIS A 471 16.31 12.76 12.55
C HIS A 471 15.04 13.49 12.12
N VAL A 472 15.24 14.73 11.68
CA VAL A 472 14.27 15.47 10.89
C VAL A 472 14.80 15.50 9.45
N SER A 473 14.08 14.83 8.55
CA SER A 473 14.35 14.84 7.11
C SER A 473 13.24 15.53 6.34
N ARG A 474 13.58 16.15 5.21
CA ARG A 474 12.62 16.66 4.22
C ARG A 474 13.13 16.47 2.81
N ASP A 475 12.21 16.38 1.85
CA ASP A 475 12.55 16.45 0.43
C ASP A 475 13.06 17.85 0.08
N LEU A 476 14.08 17.90 -0.78
CA LEU A 476 14.50 19.14 -1.43
C LEU A 476 13.56 19.43 -2.61
N LYS A 477 13.26 20.71 -2.83
CA LYS A 477 12.53 21.13 -4.02
C LYS A 477 13.42 21.06 -5.27
N PRO A 478 12.83 20.97 -6.49
CA PRO A 478 13.62 20.92 -7.72
C PRO A 478 14.61 22.07 -7.89
N ASP A 479 14.25 23.29 -7.50
CA ASP A 479 15.13 24.47 -7.53
C ASP A 479 16.22 24.45 -6.45
N GLU A 480 16.02 23.71 -5.35
CA GLU A 480 17.06 23.47 -4.35
C GLU A 480 18.06 22.40 -4.82
N VAL A 481 17.61 21.40 -5.58
CA VAL A 481 18.47 20.37 -6.18
C VAL A 481 19.27 20.94 -7.34
N LEU A 482 18.62 21.68 -8.25
CA LEU A 482 19.26 22.26 -9.43
C LEU A 482 18.67 23.65 -9.73
N GLN A 483 19.29 24.69 -9.13
CA GLN A 483 18.84 26.09 -9.24
C GLN A 483 18.70 26.62 -10.67
N LYS A 484 19.47 26.05 -11.61
CA LYS A 484 19.49 26.44 -13.02
C LYS A 484 19.40 25.18 -13.86
N GLY A 485 18.19 24.82 -14.24
CA GLY A 485 17.92 23.70 -15.12
C GLY A 485 16.43 23.50 -15.31
N ASN A 486 16.07 22.93 -16.45
CA ASN A 486 14.68 22.61 -16.80
C ASN A 486 14.16 21.38 -16.02
N LEU A 487 14.60 21.18 -14.77
CA LEU A 487 14.25 20.01 -13.96
C LEU A 487 12.74 19.94 -13.77
N GLN A 488 12.10 21.04 -13.37
CA GLN A 488 10.64 21.08 -13.22
C GLN A 488 9.90 20.78 -14.52
N GLU A 489 10.38 21.28 -15.66
CA GLU A 489 9.76 21.00 -16.96
C GLU A 489 9.83 19.50 -17.30
N THR A 490 10.96 18.84 -17.02
CA THR A 490 11.10 17.38 -17.22
C THR A 490 10.25 16.59 -16.21
N LEU A 491 10.14 17.05 -14.96
CA LEU A 491 9.24 16.45 -13.96
C LEU A 491 7.77 16.53 -14.39
N ASP A 492 7.36 17.64 -14.99
CA ASP A 492 6.00 17.81 -15.49
C ASP A 492 5.69 16.82 -16.61
N LEU A 493 6.69 16.44 -17.43
CA LEU A 493 6.53 15.40 -18.46
C LEU A 493 6.27 14.02 -17.82
N LEU A 494 7.02 13.67 -16.78
CA LEU A 494 6.89 12.37 -16.11
C LEU A 494 5.55 12.21 -15.35
N ASN A 495 4.89 13.32 -15.05
CA ASN A 495 3.59 13.34 -14.37
C ASN A 495 2.39 13.48 -15.32
N LYS A 496 2.61 13.77 -16.60
CA LYS A 496 1.55 13.87 -17.60
C LYS A 496 1.34 12.52 -18.28
N PRO A 497 0.11 11.96 -18.27
CA PRO A 497 -0.18 10.78 -19.07
C PRO A 497 0.05 11.09 -20.55
N ALA A 498 0.60 10.12 -21.27
CA ALA A 498 0.75 10.20 -22.72
C ALA A 498 -0.59 10.62 -23.33
N SER A 499 -0.54 11.68 -24.16
CA SER A 499 -1.69 12.02 -25.00
C SER A 499 -1.94 10.83 -25.92
N THR A 500 -3.10 10.19 -25.78
CA THR A 500 -3.56 9.21 -26.78
C THR A 500 -3.49 9.87 -28.15
N PRO A 501 -2.77 9.28 -29.12
CA PRO A 501 -2.62 9.83 -30.46
C PRO A 501 -3.96 10.01 -31.18
#